data_AF-A0A9X1JS82-F1
#
_entry.id   AF-A0A9X1JS82-F1
#
_cell.length_a   1.000
_cell.length_b   1.000
_cell.length_c   1.000
_cell.angle_alpha   90.00
_cell.angle_beta   90.00
_cell.angle_gamma   90.00
#
_symmetry.space_group_name_H-M   'P 1'
#
loop_
_entity.id
_entity.type
_entity.pdbx_description
1 polymer ?
#
loop_
_entity_poly.entity_id
_entity_poly.type
_entity_poly.pdbx_seq_one_letter_code
_entity_poly.pdbx_strand_id
1 'polypeptide(L)'
;MKKVILSVAVIIAMGFTSCKNETKKETETNTTEVSKEMAMTDLSFGVRGNCGLCKSTIEKAANNVDGVASANWDKDKKKIDVSFDSSKTDEMAIHNAIAESGYDTEKVAGSEKAYESLPDCCKYDHDMEMNHSGDVKADDHSDHDY
;
A
#
# COMPACT_ATOMS: atom_id res chain seq x y z
N MET A 1 -21.27 43.11 -16.55
CA MET A 1 -20.28 44.16 -16.22
C MET A 1 -20.17 44.31 -14.71
N LYS A 2 -19.12 43.78 -14.08
CA LYS A 2 -18.70 44.06 -12.69
C LYS A 2 -17.19 43.77 -12.60
N LYS A 3 -16.49 44.64 -11.87
CA LYS A 3 -15.14 45.11 -12.14
C LYS A 3 -14.04 44.19 -11.60
N VAL A 4 -12.94 44.13 -12.36
CA VAL A 4 -11.59 43.67 -12.00
C VAL A 4 -11.01 44.49 -10.85
N ILE A 5 -10.35 43.83 -9.89
CA ILE A 5 -9.32 44.44 -9.04
C ILE A 5 -8.14 43.47 -8.93
N LEU A 6 -7.10 43.80 -9.68
CA LEU A 6 -5.74 43.29 -9.58
C LEU A 6 -5.08 43.88 -8.33
N SER A 7 -4.64 43.03 -7.40
CA SER A 7 -3.77 43.45 -6.29
C SER A 7 -2.40 42.80 -6.47
N VAL A 8 -1.54 43.51 -7.19
CA VAL A 8 -0.09 43.29 -7.24
C VAL A 8 0.51 44.14 -6.11
N ALA A 9 1.13 43.50 -5.13
CA ALA A 9 1.98 44.18 -4.16
C ALA A 9 3.43 43.75 -4.39
N VAL A 10 4.16 44.60 -5.12
CA VAL A 10 5.62 44.63 -5.19
C VAL A 10 6.11 45.39 -3.96
N ILE A 11 6.85 44.75 -3.07
CA ILE A 11 7.62 45.45 -2.03
C ILE A 11 9.04 44.87 -1.94
N ILE A 12 9.91 45.50 -2.72
CA ILE A 12 11.22 46.08 -2.34
C ILE A 12 12.21 45.16 -1.61
N ALA A 13 13.20 44.70 -2.38
CA ALA A 13 14.48 44.23 -1.87
C ALA A 13 15.24 45.36 -1.16
N MET A 14 15.69 45.11 0.07
CA MET A 14 16.75 45.84 0.74
C MET A 14 17.78 44.81 1.20
N GLY A 15 18.93 44.80 0.55
CA GLY A 15 20.13 44.13 1.08
C GLY A 15 20.94 45.13 1.88
N PHE A 16 21.53 44.70 3.01
CA PHE A 16 22.73 45.29 3.58
C PHE A 16 23.45 44.29 4.52
N THR A 17 24.79 44.34 4.45
CA THR A 17 25.79 44.13 5.52
C THR A 17 26.17 42.72 6.02
N SER A 18 27.17 42.13 5.35
CA SER A 18 28.54 41.82 5.84
C SER A 18 28.83 41.57 7.35
N CYS A 19 29.21 40.32 7.65
CA CYS A 19 30.15 39.73 8.63
C CYS A 19 30.20 40.14 10.12
N LYS A 20 30.00 39.16 11.02
CA LYS A 20 30.92 38.83 12.15
C LYS A 20 30.61 37.44 12.73
N ASN A 21 31.67 36.61 12.78
CA ASN A 21 31.90 35.41 13.58
C ASN A 21 31.28 35.45 14.99
N GLU A 22 30.65 34.35 15.46
CA GLU A 22 30.96 33.58 16.70
C GLU A 22 30.19 32.24 16.73
N THR A 23 30.89 31.21 17.22
CA THR A 23 30.47 29.86 17.61
C THR A 23 29.06 29.73 18.21
N LYS A 24 28.23 28.86 17.63
CA LYS A 24 27.12 28.21 18.34
C LYS A 24 26.96 26.76 17.88
N LYS A 25 27.26 25.86 18.81
CA LYS A 25 26.78 24.49 18.96
C LYS A 25 25.56 24.13 18.08
N GLU A 26 25.76 23.27 17.10
CA GLU A 26 24.70 22.41 16.55
C GLU A 26 25.06 20.96 16.88
N THR A 27 24.49 20.50 17.99
CA THR A 27 24.20 19.10 18.27
C THR A 27 22.75 19.13 18.71
N GLU A 28 21.83 18.97 17.76
CA GLU A 28 20.40 18.62 17.85
C GLU A 28 20.00 18.40 16.37
N THR A 29 19.58 17.24 15.85
CA THR A 29 18.91 16.12 16.49
C THR A 29 18.97 14.90 15.57
N ASN A 30 19.70 13.87 15.99
CA ASN A 30 19.38 12.49 15.67
C ASN A 30 18.22 12.11 16.61
N THR A 31 17.00 11.99 16.08
CA THR A 31 15.91 11.29 16.77
C THR A 31 15.60 10.03 15.99
N THR A 32 16.39 9.01 16.27
CA THR A 32 15.79 7.73 16.65
C THR A 32 15.22 7.92 18.07
N GLU A 33 14.13 7.23 18.41
CA GLU A 33 13.43 7.17 19.73
C GLU A 33 12.26 8.16 19.84
N VAL A 34 10.98 7.76 19.84
CA VAL A 34 10.34 6.79 20.74
C VAL A 34 9.23 6.05 19.97
N SER A 35 9.37 4.76 19.63
CA SER A 35 8.84 3.66 20.46
C SER A 35 7.49 3.95 21.12
N LYS A 36 6.48 4.36 20.33
CA LYS A 36 5.15 3.83 20.60
C LYS A 36 5.26 2.35 20.27
N GLU A 37 5.45 1.52 21.28
CA GLU A 37 5.16 0.10 21.22
C GLU A 37 3.65 0.00 20.95
N MET A 38 3.30 0.19 19.68
CA MET A 38 1.97 -0.03 19.18
C MET A 38 1.87 -1.54 19.06
N ALA A 39 0.86 -2.13 19.71
CA ALA A 39 0.56 -3.54 19.52
C ALA A 39 0.15 -3.73 18.05
N MET A 40 1.15 -3.98 17.20
CA MET A 40 0.95 -4.37 15.82
C MET A 40 0.30 -5.74 15.82
N THR A 41 -0.74 -5.87 15.02
CA THR A 41 -1.44 -7.14 14.80
C THR A 41 -1.03 -7.67 13.45
N ASP A 42 -0.62 -8.93 13.41
CA ASP A 42 -0.38 -9.66 12.18
C ASP A 42 -1.62 -10.46 11.80
N LEU A 43 -1.93 -10.46 10.50
CA LEU A 43 -3.09 -11.12 9.93
C LEU A 43 -2.71 -11.74 8.59
N SER A 44 -3.21 -12.95 8.35
CA SER A 44 -3.02 -13.66 7.08
C SER A 44 -4.36 -14.20 6.57
N PHE A 45 -4.68 -13.97 5.30
CA PHE A 45 -5.89 -14.49 4.66
C PHE A 45 -5.74 -14.63 3.14
N GLY A 46 -6.62 -15.43 2.54
CA GLY A 46 -6.73 -15.65 1.11
C GLY A 46 -7.20 -14.42 0.34
N VAL A 47 -6.51 -14.14 -0.77
CA VAL A 47 -6.90 -13.14 -1.76
C VAL A 47 -6.64 -13.73 -3.15
N ARG A 48 -7.67 -13.75 -4.00
CA ARG A 48 -7.57 -14.32 -5.34
C ARG A 48 -6.71 -13.43 -6.25
N GLY A 49 -6.03 -14.04 -7.22
CA GLY A 49 -5.16 -13.32 -8.16
C GLY A 49 -4.17 -14.22 -8.90
N ASN A 50 -3.76 -13.83 -10.10
CA ASN A 50 -3.07 -14.75 -11.02
C ASN A 50 -1.63 -14.38 -11.37
N CYS A 51 -1.24 -13.11 -11.25
CA CYS A 51 0.02 -12.64 -11.82
C CYS A 51 0.74 -11.61 -10.94
N GLY A 52 1.92 -11.17 -11.40
CA GLY A 52 2.72 -10.16 -10.69
C GLY A 52 2.03 -8.79 -10.60
N LEU A 53 1.16 -8.44 -11.55
CA LEU A 53 0.37 -7.20 -11.47
C LEU A 53 -0.72 -7.29 -10.38
N CYS A 54 -1.28 -8.49 -10.15
CA CYS A 54 -2.18 -8.71 -9.02
C CYS A 54 -1.48 -8.39 -7.70
N LYS A 55 -0.27 -8.95 -7.50
CA LYS A 55 0.54 -8.68 -6.30
C LYS A 55 0.68 -7.19 -6.03
N SER A 56 1.12 -6.42 -7.04
CA SER A 56 1.31 -4.98 -6.90
C SER A 56 0.01 -4.24 -6.54
N THR A 57 -1.11 -4.62 -7.16
CA THR A 57 -2.40 -3.94 -6.93
C THR A 57 -2.98 -4.27 -5.55
N ILE A 58 -2.97 -5.56 -5.17
CA ILE A 58 -3.44 -6.06 -3.87
C ILE A 58 -2.63 -5.45 -2.74
N GLU A 59 -1.30 -5.52 -2.82
CA GLU A 59 -0.42 -4.96 -1.79
C GLU A 59 -0.57 -3.44 -1.68
N LYS A 60 -0.72 -2.74 -2.81
CA LYS A 60 -0.97 -1.29 -2.80
C LYS A 60 -2.31 -0.94 -2.16
N ALA A 61 -3.36 -1.70 -2.44
CA ALA A 61 -4.68 -1.48 -1.84
C ALA A 61 -4.62 -1.62 -0.31
N ALA A 62 -4.01 -2.70 0.18
CA ALA A 62 -3.84 -2.94 1.61
C ALA A 62 -2.95 -1.86 2.28
N ASN A 63 -1.78 -1.55 1.70
CA ASN A 63 -0.85 -0.57 2.28
C ASN A 63 -1.38 0.88 2.25
N ASN A 64 -2.41 1.19 1.47
CA ASN A 64 -3.04 2.51 1.46
C ASN A 64 -4.05 2.71 2.60
N VAL A 65 -4.40 1.66 3.34
CA VAL A 65 -5.26 1.76 4.53
C VAL A 65 -4.43 2.37 5.66
N ASP A 66 -4.90 3.48 6.25
CA ASP A 66 -4.21 4.09 7.39
C ASP A 66 -4.08 3.09 8.54
N GLY A 67 -2.90 3.03 9.15
CA GLY A 67 -2.56 2.05 10.17
C GLY A 67 -1.96 0.74 9.65
N VAL A 68 -2.00 0.45 8.34
CA VAL A 68 -1.23 -0.68 7.78
C VAL A 68 0.24 -0.31 7.69
N ALA A 69 1.11 -1.15 8.25
CA ALA A 69 2.56 -0.95 8.18
C ALA A 69 3.21 -1.75 7.03
N SER A 70 2.69 -2.95 6.75
CA SER A 70 3.15 -3.75 5.63
C SER A 70 2.07 -4.72 5.16
N ALA A 71 2.11 -5.03 3.86
CA ALA A 71 1.31 -6.07 3.24
C ALA A 71 2.13 -6.75 2.14
N ASN A 72 2.19 -8.08 2.17
CA ASN A 72 2.88 -8.91 1.19
C ASN A 72 1.97 -10.04 0.72
N TRP A 73 1.65 -10.06 -0.57
CA TRP A 73 0.84 -11.10 -1.17
C TRP A 73 1.71 -12.14 -1.89
N ASP A 74 1.49 -13.40 -1.54
CA ASP A 74 2.13 -14.57 -2.15
C ASP A 74 1.25 -15.08 -3.29
N LYS A 75 1.79 -15.04 -4.51
CA LYS A 75 1.07 -15.46 -5.72
C LYS A 75 0.75 -16.95 -5.69
N ASP A 76 1.65 -17.79 -5.22
CA ASP A 76 1.49 -19.23 -5.30
C ASP A 76 0.52 -19.71 -4.22
N LYS A 77 0.56 -19.07 -3.05
CA LYS A 77 -0.39 -19.34 -1.97
C LYS A 77 -1.73 -18.62 -2.11
N LYS A 78 -1.83 -17.63 -3.00
CA LYS A 78 -3.01 -16.75 -3.13
C LYS A 78 -3.39 -16.17 -1.77
N LYS A 79 -2.39 -15.70 -1.02
CA LYS A 79 -2.51 -15.34 0.40
C LYS A 79 -1.77 -14.04 0.65
N ILE A 80 -2.39 -13.12 1.39
CA ILE A 80 -1.73 -11.91 1.88
C ILE A 80 -1.35 -12.08 3.34
N ASP A 81 -0.16 -11.60 3.71
CA ASP A 81 0.26 -11.40 5.09
C ASP A 81 0.34 -9.88 5.32
N VAL A 82 -0.35 -9.39 6.37
CA VAL A 82 -0.51 -7.96 6.69
C VAL A 82 -0.15 -7.71 8.14
N SER A 83 0.57 -6.62 8.41
CA SER A 83 0.86 -6.13 9.75
C SER A 83 0.31 -4.72 9.92
N PHE A 84 -0.51 -4.48 10.94
CA PHE A 84 -1.23 -3.22 11.10
C PHE A 84 -1.43 -2.80 12.57
N ASP A 85 -1.64 -1.51 12.78
CA ASP A 85 -2.03 -0.92 14.06
C ASP A 85 -3.54 -1.11 14.30
N SER A 86 -3.89 -2.01 15.21
CA SER A 86 -5.28 -2.29 15.58
C SER A 86 -6.01 -1.13 16.27
N SER A 87 -5.30 -0.07 16.66
CA SER A 87 -5.91 1.17 17.17
C SER A 87 -6.34 2.15 16.07
N LYS A 88 -5.93 1.91 14.81
CA LYS A 88 -6.24 2.77 13.65
C LYS A 88 -7.12 2.10 12.61
N THR A 89 -6.97 0.80 12.44
CA THR A 89 -7.71 0.03 11.44
C THR A 89 -8.04 -1.37 11.97
N ASP A 90 -8.82 -2.11 11.20
CA ASP A 90 -9.22 -3.46 11.51
C ASP A 90 -9.17 -4.35 10.26
N GLU A 91 -9.32 -5.66 10.49
CA GLU A 91 -9.32 -6.68 9.45
C GLU A 91 -10.33 -6.37 8.32
N MET A 92 -11.56 -5.96 8.67
CA MET A 92 -12.60 -5.75 7.67
C MET A 92 -12.32 -4.53 6.79
N ALA A 93 -11.72 -3.47 7.34
CA ALA A 93 -11.26 -2.33 6.54
C ALA A 93 -10.23 -2.75 5.49
N ILE A 94 -9.31 -3.65 5.85
CA ILE A 94 -8.29 -4.17 4.92
C ILE A 94 -8.94 -5.05 3.84
N HIS A 95 -9.86 -5.95 4.21
CA HIS A 95 -10.63 -6.75 3.24
C HIS A 95 -11.40 -5.87 2.24
N ASN A 96 -12.09 -4.84 2.73
CA ASN A 96 -12.86 -3.93 1.90
C ASN A 96 -11.96 -3.16 0.94
N ALA A 97 -10.80 -2.64 1.40
CA ALA A 97 -9.87 -1.92 0.54
C ALA A 97 -9.34 -2.79 -0.61
N ILE A 98 -9.02 -4.06 -0.34
CA ILE A 98 -8.61 -5.02 -1.36
C ILE A 98 -9.77 -5.31 -2.31
N ALA A 99 -10.98 -5.54 -1.79
CA ALA A 99 -12.18 -5.78 -2.58
C ALA A 99 -12.52 -4.61 -3.50
N GLU A 100 -12.42 -3.37 -3.03
CA GLU A 100 -12.63 -2.16 -3.82
C GLU A 100 -11.65 -2.04 -5.00
N SER A 101 -10.47 -2.68 -4.91
CA SER A 101 -9.51 -2.77 -6.02
C SER A 101 -9.82 -3.89 -7.02
N GLY A 102 -10.90 -4.63 -6.82
CA GLY A 102 -11.39 -5.67 -7.71
C GLY A 102 -10.92 -7.08 -7.38
N TYR A 103 -10.43 -7.33 -6.16
CA TYR A 103 -9.94 -8.65 -5.75
C TYR A 103 -10.77 -9.26 -4.63
N ASP A 104 -11.23 -10.49 -4.81
CA ASP A 104 -11.95 -11.23 -3.79
C ASP A 104 -10.98 -11.59 -2.66
N THR A 105 -11.50 -11.50 -1.46
CA THR A 105 -10.86 -11.98 -0.25
C THR A 105 -11.73 -13.08 0.37
N GLU A 106 -11.23 -13.77 1.40
CA GLU A 106 -12.03 -14.76 2.15
C GLU A 106 -13.36 -14.23 2.68
N LYS A 107 -13.47 -12.93 2.95
CA LYS A 107 -14.63 -12.32 3.62
C LYS A 107 -15.45 -11.38 2.73
N VAL A 108 -14.84 -10.82 1.69
CA VAL A 108 -15.46 -9.77 0.87
C VAL A 108 -15.16 -10.03 -0.59
N ALA A 109 -16.21 -10.09 -1.40
CA ALA A 109 -16.11 -10.17 -2.86
C ALA A 109 -15.63 -8.85 -3.45
N GLY A 110 -14.80 -8.93 -4.48
CA GLY A 110 -14.26 -7.80 -5.21
C GLY A 110 -15.37 -6.97 -5.85
N SER A 111 -15.13 -5.66 -5.96
CA SER A 111 -16.00 -4.77 -6.70
C SER A 111 -16.05 -5.18 -8.17
N GLU A 112 -17.23 -5.56 -8.66
CA GLU A 112 -17.42 -5.97 -10.06
C GLU A 112 -16.86 -4.94 -11.04
N LYS A 113 -17.14 -3.65 -10.82
CA LYS A 113 -16.66 -2.57 -11.68
C LYS A 113 -15.12 -2.47 -11.71
N ALA A 114 -14.49 -2.63 -10.55
CA ALA A 114 -13.03 -2.61 -10.47
C ALA A 114 -12.44 -3.85 -11.13
N TYR A 115 -13.03 -5.02 -10.84
CA TYR A 115 -12.68 -6.30 -11.46
C TYR A 115 -12.77 -6.20 -12.97
N GLU A 116 -13.89 -5.72 -13.54
CA GLU A 116 -14.12 -5.46 -14.97
C GLU A 116 -13.02 -4.61 -15.61
N SER A 117 -12.45 -3.67 -14.87
CA SER A 117 -11.41 -2.75 -15.34
C SER A 117 -9.97 -3.29 -15.19
N LEU A 118 -9.78 -4.45 -14.56
CA LEU A 118 -8.47 -5.07 -14.41
C LEU A 118 -7.91 -5.51 -15.78
N PRO A 119 -6.57 -5.52 -15.96
CA PRO A 119 -5.94 -6.14 -17.11
C PRO A 119 -6.31 -7.63 -17.23
N ASP A 120 -6.32 -8.17 -18.44
CA ASP A 120 -6.71 -9.57 -18.70
C ASP A 120 -5.95 -10.57 -17.83
N CYS A 121 -4.64 -10.37 -17.61
CA CYS A 121 -3.81 -11.23 -16.76
C CYS A 121 -4.20 -11.21 -15.27
N CYS A 122 -5.00 -10.22 -14.84
CA CYS A 122 -5.49 -10.07 -13.48
C CYS A 122 -6.91 -10.59 -13.30
N LYS A 123 -7.59 -10.99 -14.38
CA LYS A 123 -8.89 -11.66 -14.31
C LYS A 123 -8.68 -13.09 -13.83
N TYR A 124 -9.49 -13.51 -12.88
CA TYR A 124 -9.43 -14.83 -12.26
C TYR A 124 -10.85 -15.38 -12.08
N ASP A 125 -10.97 -16.70 -11.95
CA ASP A 125 -12.25 -17.33 -11.63
C ASP A 125 -12.65 -16.99 -10.18
N HIS A 126 -13.86 -16.49 -9.97
CA HIS A 126 -14.39 -16.18 -8.62
C HIS A 126 -14.59 -17.43 -7.76
N ASP A 127 -14.45 -18.63 -8.30
CA ASP A 127 -14.41 -19.88 -7.54
C ASP A 127 -12.98 -20.40 -7.32
N MET A 128 -11.95 -19.67 -7.77
CA MET A 128 -10.54 -20.01 -7.57
C MET A 128 -10.24 -20.22 -6.07
N GLU A 129 -9.54 -21.32 -5.78
CA GLU A 129 -9.05 -21.58 -4.43
C GLU A 129 -8.00 -20.54 -4.00
N MET A 130 -7.97 -20.26 -2.70
CA MET A 130 -7.05 -19.29 -2.10
C MET A 130 -6.56 -19.77 -0.73
N ASN A 131 -5.57 -19.09 -0.17
CA ASN A 131 -4.97 -19.42 1.12
C ASN A 131 -4.36 -20.84 1.16
N HIS A 132 -3.59 -21.20 0.13
CA HIS A 132 -2.95 -22.51 0.10
C HIS A 132 -1.86 -22.60 1.17
N SER A 133 -1.92 -23.66 1.98
CA SER A 133 -0.95 -23.99 3.03
C SER A 133 0.32 -24.61 2.42
N GLY A 134 1.05 -23.84 1.61
CA GLY A 134 2.46 -24.06 1.26
C GLY A 134 3.01 -25.49 1.22
N ASP A 135 2.41 -26.37 0.42
CA ASP A 135 3.06 -27.54 -0.19
C ASP A 135 2.70 -27.55 -1.68
N VAL A 136 2.83 -26.39 -2.34
CA VAL A 136 2.75 -26.34 -3.80
C VAL A 136 4.01 -27.04 -4.31
N LYS A 137 3.87 -28.32 -4.68
CA LYS A 137 4.91 -29.03 -5.42
C LYS A 137 5.28 -28.12 -6.59
N ALA A 138 6.56 -27.77 -6.67
CA ALA A 138 7.09 -27.10 -7.85
C ALA A 138 6.84 -28.06 -9.02
N ASP A 139 5.80 -27.78 -9.80
CA ASP A 139 5.61 -28.44 -11.08
C ASP A 139 6.77 -27.95 -11.97
N ASP A 140 7.76 -28.82 -12.05
CA ASP A 140 8.92 -28.73 -12.91
C ASP A 140 8.41 -28.61 -14.36
N HIS A 141 8.34 -27.39 -14.89
CA HIS A 141 8.16 -27.15 -16.31
C HIS A 141 9.48 -27.43 -17.04
N SER A 142 9.90 -28.69 -17.00
CA SER A 142 10.82 -29.32 -17.93
C SER A 142 10.04 -29.72 -19.17
N ASP A 143 9.76 -28.76 -20.07
CA ASP A 143 9.42 -29.11 -21.45
C ASP A 143 9.97 -28.05 -22.41
N HIS A 144 11.29 -28.08 -22.55
CA HIS A 144 11.97 -27.61 -23.74
C HIS A 144 12.41 -28.83 -24.53
N ASP A 145 11.53 -29.35 -25.38
CA ASP A 145 11.91 -30.27 -26.44
C ASP A 145 11.35 -29.81 -27.80
N TYR A 146 12.33 -29.53 -28.68
CA TYR A 146 12.31 -29.31 -30.14
C TYR A 146 11.84 -27.97 -30.74
#